data_AF-A0A661BUE9-F1
#
_entry.id   AF-A0A661BUE9-F1
#
_cell.length_a   1.000
_cell.length_b   1.000
_cell.length_c   1.000
_cell.angle_alpha   90.00
_cell.angle_beta   90.00
_cell.angle_gamma   90.00
#
_symmetry.space_group_name_H-M   'P 1'
#
loop_
_entity.id
_entity.type
_entity.pdbx_description
1 polymer ?
#
loop_
_entity_poly.entity_id
_entity_poly.type
_entity_poly.pdbx_seq_one_letter_code
_entity_poly.pdbx_strand_id
1 'polypeptide(L)'
;MFDIGFWELVMIATIALLVVGPDRLPAFAQQAGKWLGKFRRLINNLQRELKQELLIDESKAFKQQLGDLDDLMKNAPDRDPDFLSKLDPADKKTDH
;
A
#
# COMPACT_ATOMS: atom_id res chain seq x y z
N MET A 1 11.25 -0.97 -8.54
CA MET A 1 11.65 -1.86 -9.65
C MET A 1 10.77 -3.09 -9.62
N PHE A 2 9.52 -2.92 -10.04
CA PHE A 2 8.60 -3.99 -10.43
C PHE A 2 8.20 -3.66 -11.85
N ASP A 3 9.17 -3.75 -12.75
CA ASP A 3 8.94 -3.57 -14.18
C ASP A 3 8.32 -4.84 -14.76
N ILE A 4 7.22 -5.33 -14.16
CA ILE A 4 6.50 -6.51 -14.68
C ILE A 4 5.78 -6.08 -15.95
N GLY A 5 6.44 -6.31 -17.07
CA GLY A 5 5.90 -6.11 -18.39
C GLY A 5 4.93 -7.22 -18.79
N PHE A 6 4.17 -6.97 -19.85
CA PHE A 6 3.27 -7.95 -20.45
C PHE A 6 3.99 -9.29 -20.73
N TRP A 7 5.24 -9.24 -21.20
CA TRP A 7 6.04 -10.41 -21.50
C TRP A 7 6.38 -11.28 -20.28
N GLU A 8 6.73 -10.67 -19.16
CA GLU A 8 7.04 -11.44 -17.94
C GLU A 8 5.80 -12.11 -17.38
N LEU A 9 4.64 -11.44 -17.46
CA LEU A 9 3.37 -12.03 -17.02
C LEU A 9 3.02 -13.27 -17.86
N VAL A 10 3.21 -13.21 -19.19
CA VAL A 10 3.02 -14.37 -20.08
C VAL A 10 4.02 -15.49 -19.77
N MET A 11 5.29 -15.16 -19.51
CA MET A 11 6.31 -16.15 -19.14
C MET A 11 5.96 -16.87 -17.84
N ILE A 12 5.58 -16.12 -16.80
CA ILE A 12 5.15 -16.68 -15.51
C ILE A 12 3.90 -17.54 -15.69
N ALA A 13 2.91 -17.07 -16.45
CA ALA A 13 1.70 -17.84 -16.74
C ALA A 13 2.03 -19.16 -17.46
N THR A 14 2.95 -19.14 -18.41
CA THR A 14 3.40 -20.35 -19.13
C THR A 14 4.06 -21.35 -18.18
N ILE A 15 4.96 -20.89 -17.31
CA ILE A 15 5.61 -21.74 -16.30
C ILE A 15 4.57 -22.31 -15.32
N ALA A 16 3.64 -21.47 -14.85
CA ALA A 16 2.57 -21.91 -13.96
C ALA A 16 1.67 -22.98 -14.61
N LEU A 17 1.36 -22.83 -15.90
CA LEU A 17 0.62 -23.82 -16.69
C LEU A 17 1.40 -25.12 -16.86
N LEU A 18 2.73 -25.09 -17.02
CA LEU A 18 3.54 -26.31 -17.09
C LEU A 18 3.62 -27.05 -15.76
N VAL A 19 3.81 -26.32 -14.66
CA VAL A 19 3.96 -26.91 -13.31
C VAL A 19 2.63 -27.46 -12.79
N VAL A 20 1.56 -26.67 -12.88
CA VAL A 20 0.24 -27.03 -12.35
C VAL A 20 -0.56 -27.86 -13.37
N GLY A 21 -0.33 -27.62 -14.66
CA GLY A 21 -1.12 -28.16 -15.76
C GLY A 21 -2.28 -27.22 -16.16
N PRO A 22 -2.52 -27.00 -17.46
CA PRO A 22 -3.58 -26.10 -17.95
C PRO A 22 -4.98 -26.54 -17.54
N ASP A 23 -5.24 -27.85 -17.44
CA ASP A 23 -6.54 -28.37 -17.04
C ASP A 23 -6.80 -28.23 -15.54
N ARG A 24 -5.74 -28.15 -14.72
CA ARG A 24 -5.82 -28.19 -13.26
C ARG A 24 -5.82 -26.79 -12.64
N LEU A 25 -5.12 -25.84 -13.27
CA LEU A 25 -5.07 -24.43 -12.87
C LEU A 25 -6.47 -23.81 -12.62
N PRO A 26 -7.47 -23.95 -13.50
CA PRO A 26 -8.81 -23.42 -13.25
C PRO A 26 -9.49 -24.09 -12.05
N ALA A 27 -9.28 -25.39 -11.83
CA ALA A 27 -9.83 -26.09 -10.68
C ALA A 27 -9.21 -25.60 -9.35
N PHE A 28 -7.90 -25.35 -9.33
CA PHE A 28 -7.21 -24.76 -8.17
C PHE A 28 -7.66 -23.32 -7.91
N ALA A 29 -7.79 -22.50 -8.96
CA ALA A 29 -8.29 -21.13 -8.84
C ALA A 29 -9.71 -21.08 -8.26
N GLN A 30 -10.59 -22.00 -8.69
CA GLN A 30 -11.94 -22.11 -8.12
C GLN A 30 -11.94 -22.52 -6.65
N GLN A 31 -11.05 -23.43 -6.24
CA GLN A 31 -10.94 -23.86 -4.83
C GLN A 31 -10.38 -22.73 -3.95
N ALA A 32 -9.29 -22.10 -4.38
CA ALA A 32 -8.70 -20.95 -3.71
C ALA A 32 -9.68 -19.78 -3.63
N GLY A 33 -10.40 -19.49 -4.73
CA GLY A 33 -11.42 -18.45 -4.78
C GLY A 33 -12.59 -18.71 -3.85
N LYS A 34 -13.04 -19.97 -3.73
CA LYS A 34 -14.08 -20.34 -2.75
C LYS A 34 -13.60 -20.13 -1.31
N TRP A 35 -12.35 -20.45 -1.00
CA TRP A 35 -11.77 -20.23 0.34
C TRP A 35 -11.60 -18.75 0.66
N LEU A 36 -11.00 -17.99 -0.26
CA LEU A 36 -10.84 -16.55 -0.13
C LEU A 36 -12.20 -15.84 -0.04
N GLY A 37 -13.19 -16.30 -0.80
CA GLY A 37 -14.55 -15.78 -0.75
C GLY A 37 -15.23 -16.03 0.60
N LYS A 38 -15.05 -17.22 1.19
CA LYS A 38 -15.54 -17.52 2.54
C LYS A 38 -14.85 -16.66 3.60
N PHE A 39 -13.53 -16.50 3.53
CA PHE A 39 -12.76 -15.66 4.44
C PHE A 39 -13.16 -14.19 4.35
N ARG A 40 -13.30 -13.67 3.12
CA ARG A 40 -13.79 -12.30 2.88
C ARG A 40 -15.21 -12.10 3.42
N ARG A 41 -16.10 -13.09 3.27
CA ARG A 41 -17.45 -13.04 3.86
C ARG A 41 -17.40 -13.03 5.39
N LEU A 42 -16.53 -13.82 6.00
CA LEU A 42 -16.35 -13.83 7.45
C LEU A 42 -15.86 -12.47 7.95
N ILE A 43 -14.83 -11.89 7.33
CA ILE A 43 -14.36 -10.53 7.66
C ILE A 43 -15.48 -9.51 7.49
N ASN A 44 -16.24 -9.57 6.39
CA ASN A 44 -17.34 -8.65 6.16
C ASN A 44 -18.45 -8.79 7.21
N ASN A 45 -18.71 -10.00 7.72
CA ASN A 45 -19.70 -10.22 8.78
C ASN A 45 -19.19 -9.69 10.12
N LEU A 46 -17.94 -9.97 10.49
CA LEU A 46 -17.30 -9.42 11.68
C LEU A 46 -17.27 -7.89 11.63
N GLN A 47 -16.91 -7.32 10.48
CA GLN A 47 -17.00 -5.88 10.25
C GLN A 47 -18.42 -5.38 10.45
N ARG A 48 -19.46 -6.04 9.93
CA ARG A 48 -20.86 -5.62 10.10
C ARG A 48 -21.32 -5.65 11.56
N GLU A 49 -20.96 -6.70 12.29
CA GLU A 49 -21.26 -6.84 13.72
C GLU A 49 -20.55 -5.74 14.53
N LEU A 50 -19.25 -5.53 14.29
CA LEU A 50 -18.51 -4.40 14.88
C LEU A 50 -19.05 -3.05 14.43
N LYS A 51 -19.55 -2.93 13.19
CA LYS A 51 -20.09 -1.68 12.65
C LYS A 51 -21.42 -1.29 13.30
N GLN A 52 -22.17 -2.28 13.75
CA GLN A 52 -23.44 -2.09 14.44
C GLN A 52 -23.23 -1.56 15.87
N GLU A 53 -22.04 -1.75 16.47
CA GLU A 53 -21.69 -1.25 17.80
C GLU A 53 -20.65 -0.11 17.83
N LEU A 54 -19.75 0.05 16.83
CA LEU A 54 -18.55 0.92 16.93
C LEU A 54 -18.31 1.96 15.81
N LEU A 55 -19.05 2.00 14.68
CA LEU A 55 -18.56 2.72 13.47
C LEU A 55 -19.49 3.77 12.85
N ILE A 56 -20.29 4.45 13.65
CA ILE A 56 -20.71 5.81 13.24
C ILE A 56 -19.56 6.82 13.46
N ASP A 57 -18.61 6.52 14.35
CA ASP A 57 -17.60 7.50 14.79
C ASP A 57 -16.22 7.37 14.10
N GLU A 58 -15.67 6.16 13.97
CA GLU A 58 -14.27 5.99 13.53
C GLU A 58 -14.01 6.16 12.02
N SER A 59 -14.96 5.80 11.16
CA SER A 59 -14.77 5.95 9.70
C SER A 59 -14.70 7.42 9.25
N LYS A 60 -15.30 8.32 10.03
CA LYS A 60 -15.13 9.76 9.89
C LYS A 60 -13.78 10.19 10.44
N ALA A 61 -13.42 9.75 11.65
CA ALA A 61 -12.17 10.10 12.30
C ALA A 61 -10.92 9.71 11.47
N PHE A 62 -10.89 8.51 10.87
CA PHE A 62 -9.76 8.06 10.05
C PHE A 62 -9.67 8.84 8.72
N LYS A 63 -10.80 9.13 8.08
CA LYS A 63 -10.84 9.99 6.89
C LYS A 63 -10.40 11.42 7.21
N GLN A 64 -10.72 11.91 8.40
CA GLN A 64 -10.32 13.24 8.87
C GLN A 64 -8.81 13.30 9.13
N GLN A 65 -8.24 12.29 9.77
CA GLN A 65 -6.78 12.19 9.98
C GLN A 65 -6.01 12.12 8.66
N LEU A 66 -6.49 11.37 7.67
CA LEU A 66 -5.88 11.34 6.34
C LEU A 66 -5.99 12.69 5.62
N GLY A 67 -7.11 13.40 5.77
CA GLY A 67 -7.29 14.75 5.23
C GLY A 67 -6.32 15.76 5.84
N ASP A 68 -6.15 15.75 7.17
CA ASP A 68 -5.19 16.62 7.86
C ASP A 68 -3.75 16.31 7.45
N LEU A 69 -3.40 15.03 7.25
CA LEU A 69 -2.06 14.63 6.76
C LEU A 69 -1.78 15.12 5.33
N ASP A 70 -2.77 15.06 4.45
CA ASP A 70 -2.66 15.58 3.09
C ASP A 70 -2.55 17.12 3.08
N ASP A 71 -3.32 17.82 3.93
CA ASP A 71 -3.24 19.27 4.06
C ASP A 71 -1.91 19.73 4.68
N LEU A 72 -1.35 18.95 5.61
CA LEU A 72 -0.01 19.19 6.17
C LEU A 72 1.08 18.93 5.15
N MET A 73 0.95 17.91 4.28
CA MET A 73 1.89 17.69 3.19
C MET A 73 1.79 18.75 2.09
N LYS A 74 0.57 19.21 1.78
CA LYS A 74 0.30 20.22 0.76
C LYS A 74 0.70 21.62 1.20
N ASN A 75 0.60 21.92 2.50
CA ASN A 75 1.03 23.19 3.10
C ASN A 75 2.39 23.08 3.80
N ALA A 76 3.11 21.95 3.65
CA ALA A 76 4.48 21.85 4.12
C ALA A 76 5.30 22.93 3.37
N PRO A 77 5.86 23.93 4.07
CA PRO A 77 6.75 24.89 3.44
C PRO A 77 7.90 24.10 2.81
N ASP A 78 8.13 24.34 1.51
CA ASP A 78 9.25 23.77 0.78
C ASP A 78 10.49 23.83 1.65
N ARG A 79 11.15 22.69 1.88
CA ARG A 79 12.38 22.66 2.69
C ARG A 79 13.37 23.65 2.07
N ASP A 80 13.57 24.76 2.77
CA ASP A 80 14.51 25.80 2.41
C ASP A 80 15.88 25.14 2.13
N PRO A 81 16.38 25.16 0.87
CA PRO A 81 17.68 24.58 0.53
C PRO A 81 18.85 25.25 1.27
N ASP A 82 18.59 26.39 1.92
CA ASP A 82 19.52 27.18 2.72
C ASP A 82 19.86 26.58 4.10
N PHE A 83 19.17 25.49 4.51
CA PHE A 83 19.52 24.80 5.76
C PHE A 83 20.78 23.93 5.62
N LEU A 84 21.03 23.40 4.42
CA LEU A 84 22.22 22.58 4.15
C LEU A 84 23.48 23.41 3.91
N SER A 85 23.34 24.68 3.49
CA SER A 85 24.46 25.62 3.37
C SER A 85 24.94 26.14 4.73
N LYS A 86 24.08 26.12 5.75
CA LYS A 86 24.43 26.50 7.15
C LYS A 86 25.04 25.36 7.97
N LEU A 87 25.02 24.13 7.45
CA LEU A 87 25.58 22.95 8.10
C LEU A 87 26.95 22.56 7.55
N ASP A 88 27.58 23.37 6.68
CA ASP A 88 28.99 23.21 6.30
C ASP A 88 29.89 23.91 7.34
N PRO A 89 30.49 23.19 8.30
CA PRO A 89 31.34 23.76 9.33
C PRO A 89 32.78 23.72 8.81
N ALA A 90 33.06 24.42 7.72
CA ALA A 90 34.36 24.38 7.06
C ALA A 90 34.97 25.77 6.79
N ASP A 91 34.56 26.81 7.50
CA ASP A 91 35.34 28.06 7.49
C ASP A 91 35.32 28.78 8.84
N LYS A 92 36.03 28.20 9.80
CA LYS A 92 36.54 28.95 10.95
C LYS A 92 38.05 28.85 10.95
N LYS A 93 38.69 29.53 9.99
CA LYS A 93 40.13 29.74 10.02
C LYS A 93 40.45 31.22 9.79
N THR A 94 40.96 31.83 10.87
CA THR A 94 41.93 32.93 10.89
C THR A 94 41.56 34.25 10.21
N ASP A 95 41.28 35.26 11.03
CA ASP A 95 42.04 36.53 11.15
C ASP A 95 41.13 37.71 11.48
N HIS A 96 41.10 38.10 12.75
CA HIS A 96 41.63 39.40 13.20
C HIS A 96 41.65 39.52 14.72
#